data_AF-A0A3C1SQP3-F1
#
_entry.id   AF-A0A3C1SQP3-F1
#
_cell.length_a   1.000
_cell.length_b   1.000
_cell.length_c   1.000
_cell.angle_alpha   90.00
_cell.angle_beta   90.00
_cell.angle_gamma   90.00
#
_symmetry.space_group_name_H-M   'P 1'
#
loop_
_entity.id
_entity.type
_entity.pdbx_description
1 polymer ?
#
loop_
_entity_poly.entity_id
_entity_poly.type
_entity_poly.pdbx_seq_one_letter_code
_entity_poly.pdbx_strand_id
1 'polypeptide(L)'
;MRTDHRDILSVLGHFFLEHGQTDKALVLLNALQALFPEDPDIAKSLSYACLQAGRYQEALDAASRGIAERDAAFIHLLRSKALWGLGRADEARACLARYLALRSSG
;
A
#
# COMPACT_ATOMS: atom_id res chain seq x y z
N MET A 1 4.38 24.34 -0.32
CA MET A 1 5.21 23.56 -1.26
C MET A 1 5.49 22.11 -0.81
N ARG A 2 4.80 21.55 0.21
CA ARG A 2 4.97 20.13 0.60
C ARG A 2 4.13 19.15 -0.24
N THR A 3 3.06 19.65 -0.87
CA THR A 3 2.08 18.88 -1.65
C THR A 3 2.67 18.36 -2.97
N ASP A 4 3.40 19.22 -3.69
CA ASP A 4 3.93 18.90 -5.01
C ASP A 4 4.91 17.72 -5.00
N HIS A 5 5.74 17.62 -3.94
CA HIS A 5 6.72 16.54 -3.84
C HIS A 5 6.03 15.19 -3.67
N ARG A 6 5.03 15.11 -2.78
CA ARG A 6 4.22 13.91 -2.49
C ARG A 6 3.48 13.40 -3.73
N ASP A 7 2.91 14.30 -4.52
CA ASP A 7 2.17 13.95 -5.72
C ASP A 7 3.11 13.39 -6.79
N ILE A 8 4.27 14.03 -6.99
CA ILE A 8 5.33 13.57 -7.91
C ILE A 8 5.86 12.19 -7.49
N LEU A 9 6.02 11.95 -6.19
CA LEU A 9 6.53 10.70 -5.64
C LEU A 9 5.54 9.54 -5.75
N SER A 10 4.24 9.83 -5.64
CA SER A 10 3.18 8.85 -5.87
C SER A 10 3.16 8.40 -7.33
N VAL A 11 3.31 9.37 -8.26
CA VAL A 11 3.43 9.10 -9.70
C VAL A 11 4.72 8.32 -10.01
N LEU A 12 5.85 8.68 -9.42
CA LEU A 12 7.12 7.97 -9.58
C LEU A 12 7.07 6.55 -9.00
N GLY A 13 6.47 6.36 -7.83
CA GLY A 13 6.25 5.05 -7.24
C GLY A 13 5.41 4.16 -8.15
N HIS A 14 4.33 4.69 -8.73
CA HIS A 14 3.53 3.97 -9.70
C HIS A 14 4.32 3.64 -10.97
N PHE A 15 5.02 4.62 -11.53
CA PHE A 15 5.86 4.46 -12.71
C PHE A 15 6.91 3.35 -12.54
N PHE A 16 7.64 3.33 -11.41
CA PHE A 16 8.64 2.29 -11.17
C PHE A 16 8.02 0.91 -11.02
N LEU A 17 6.82 0.81 -10.44
CA LEU A 17 6.11 -0.46 -10.31
C LEU A 17 5.57 -0.97 -11.65
N GLU A 18 5.07 -0.08 -12.51
CA GLU A 18 4.66 -0.43 -13.88
C GLU A 18 5.84 -0.92 -14.73
N HIS A 19 7.06 -0.44 -14.45
CA HIS A 19 8.27 -0.82 -15.18
C HIS A 19 9.08 -1.92 -14.49
N GLY A 20 8.52 -2.60 -13.48
CA GLY A 20 9.18 -3.70 -12.77
C GLY A 20 10.41 -3.31 -11.95
N GLN A 21 10.66 -2.01 -11.75
CA GLN A 21 11.79 -1.49 -10.97
C GLN A 21 11.44 -1.37 -9.49
N THR A 22 10.92 -2.45 -8.92
CA THR A 22 10.35 -2.50 -7.56
C THR A 22 11.36 -2.09 -6.49
N ASP A 23 12.64 -2.46 -6.64
CA ASP A 23 13.68 -2.12 -5.66
C ASP A 23 13.92 -0.60 -5.56
N LYS A 24 13.92 0.10 -6.69
CA LYS A 24 14.07 1.57 -6.71
C LYS A 24 12.85 2.25 -6.10
N ALA A 25 11.65 1.74 -6.37
CA ALA A 25 10.42 2.23 -5.74
C ALA A 25 10.51 2.10 -4.22
N LEU A 26 10.98 0.96 -3.71
CA LEU A 26 11.13 0.72 -2.28
C LEU A 26 12.15 1.66 -1.63
N VAL A 27 13.30 1.91 -2.25
CA VAL A 27 14.30 2.86 -1.72
C VAL A 27 13.68 4.25 -1.56
N LEU A 28 13.01 4.73 -2.61
CA LEU A 28 12.39 6.04 -2.61
C LEU A 28 11.28 6.14 -1.56
N LEU A 29 10.37 5.16 -1.53
CA LEU A 29 9.23 5.15 -0.60
C LEU A 29 9.68 5.01 0.86
N ASN A 30 10.75 4.27 1.15
CA ASN A 30 11.32 4.19 2.50
C ASN A 30 11.94 5.52 2.95
N ALA A 31 12.64 6.22 2.06
CA ALA A 31 13.16 7.56 2.38
C ALA A 31 12.01 8.54 2.69
N LEU A 32 10.89 8.44 1.96
CA LEU A 32 9.72 9.25 2.21
C LEU A 32 9.00 8.90 3.50
N GLN A 33 8.90 7.62 3.81
CA GLN A 33 8.33 7.16 5.07
C GLN A 33 9.12 7.70 6.27
N ALA A 34 10.43 7.89 6.14
CA ALA A 34 11.26 8.51 7.17
C ALA A 34 11.01 10.03 7.31
N LEU A 35 10.73 10.72 6.19
CA LEU A 35 10.45 12.17 6.18
C LEU A 35 9.02 12.51 6.60
N PHE A 36 8.08 11.60 6.33
CA PHE A 36 6.64 11.79 6.52
C PHE A 36 6.02 10.54 7.12
N PRO A 37 6.33 10.22 8.40
CA PRO A 37 5.96 8.95 9.01
C PRO A 37 4.45 8.73 9.14
N GLU A 38 3.68 9.81 9.21
CA GLU A 38 2.22 9.78 9.43
C GLU A 38 1.41 9.97 8.14
N ASP A 39 2.06 10.02 6.96
CA ASP A 39 1.32 10.18 5.71
C ASP A 39 0.74 8.82 5.24
N PRO A 40 -0.59 8.67 5.21
CA PRO A 40 -1.23 7.42 4.85
C PRO A 40 -1.02 7.05 3.37
N ASP A 41 -0.79 8.01 2.48
CA ASP A 41 -0.59 7.75 1.06
C ASP A 41 0.80 7.15 0.78
N ILE A 42 1.81 7.54 1.57
CA ILE A 42 3.14 6.93 1.52
C ILE A 42 3.08 5.50 2.03
N ALA A 43 2.41 5.27 3.16
CA ALA A 43 2.23 3.93 3.71
C ALA A 43 1.47 3.00 2.74
N LYS A 44 0.44 3.51 2.06
CA LYS A 44 -0.30 2.81 0.99
C LYS A 44 0.63 2.45 -0.18
N SER A 45 1.43 3.40 -0.66
CA SER A 45 2.33 3.19 -1.79
C SER A 45 3.44 2.19 -1.45
N LEU A 46 4.00 2.28 -0.24
CA LEU A 46 4.99 1.34 0.28
C LEU A 46 4.41 -0.07 0.41
N SER A 47 3.17 -0.19 0.91
CA SER A 47 2.47 -1.48 0.97
C SER A 47 2.34 -2.13 -0.40
N TYR A 48 1.92 -1.34 -1.40
CA TYR A 48 1.79 -1.83 -2.77
C TYR A 48 3.14 -2.23 -3.38
N ALA A 49 4.20 -1.45 -3.16
CA ALA A 49 5.54 -1.81 -3.62
C ALA A 49 6.07 -3.10 -2.97
N CYS A 50 5.85 -3.28 -1.67
CA CYS A 50 6.21 -4.50 -0.95
C CYS A 50 5.47 -5.73 -1.49
N LEU A 51 4.19 -5.61 -1.88
CA LEU A 51 3.45 -6.70 -2.53
C LEU A 51 4.11 -7.12 -3.84
N GLN A 52 4.50 -6.17 -4.68
CA GLN A 52 5.15 -6.45 -5.96
C GLN A 52 6.54 -7.07 -5.78
N ALA A 53 7.20 -6.78 -4.66
CA ALA A 53 8.47 -7.39 -4.28
C ALA A 53 8.33 -8.78 -3.63
N GLY A 54 7.10 -9.27 -3.41
CA GLY A 54 6.87 -10.50 -2.63
C GLY A 54 7.14 -10.36 -1.12
N ARG A 55 7.36 -9.15 -0.62
CA ARG A 55 7.62 -8.83 0.79
C ARG A 55 6.30 -8.70 1.54
N TYR A 56 5.57 -9.80 1.65
CA TYR A 56 4.18 -9.79 2.09
C TYR A 56 3.97 -9.32 3.53
N GLN A 57 4.88 -9.63 4.46
CA GLN A 57 4.77 -9.17 5.84
C GLN A 57 4.89 -7.64 5.93
N GLU A 58 5.88 -7.06 5.24
CA GLU A 58 6.09 -5.62 5.23
C GLU A 58 4.96 -4.88 4.51
N ALA A 59 4.38 -5.51 3.48
CA ALA A 59 3.18 -4.99 2.83
C ALA A 59 2.00 -4.88 3.81
N LEU A 60 1.81 -5.89 4.67
CA LEU A 60 0.75 -5.92 5.68
C LEU A 60 0.97 -4.85 6.76
N ASP A 61 2.20 -4.68 7.22
CA ASP A 61 2.56 -3.69 8.23
C ASP A 61 2.36 -2.26 7.69
N ALA A 62 2.81 -2.00 6.46
CA ALA A 62 2.61 -0.72 5.79
C ALA A 62 1.12 -0.42 5.53
N ALA A 63 0.33 -1.42 5.10
CA ALA A 63 -1.10 -1.24 4.89
C ALA A 63 -1.86 -0.89 6.18
N SER A 64 -1.40 -1.41 7.32
CA SER A 64 -1.99 -1.13 8.63
C SER A 64 -1.76 0.31 9.08
N ARG A 65 -0.69 0.95 8.60
CA ARG A 65 -0.39 2.38 8.84
C ARG A 65 -1.10 3.32 7.86
N GLY A 66 -1.45 2.86 6.67
CA GLY A 66 -2.06 3.66 5.60
C GLY A 66 -3.57 3.89 5.71
N ILE A 67 -4.19 3.69 6.88
CA ILE A 67 -5.64 3.77 7.03
C ILE A 67 -6.08 5.24 7.04
N ALA A 68 -6.53 5.74 5.89
CA ALA A 68 -7.35 6.94 5.78
C ALA A 68 -8.76 6.55 5.34
N GLU A 69 -9.80 7.24 5.84
CA GLU A 69 -11.20 6.91 5.54
C GLU A 69 -11.49 6.86 4.02
N ARG A 70 -10.93 7.80 3.26
CA ARG A 70 -11.08 7.86 1.79
C ARG A 70 -10.59 6.60 1.08
N ASP A 71 -9.53 5.98 1.59
CA ASP A 71 -8.83 4.89 0.91
C ASP A 71 -9.06 3.53 1.59
N ALA A 72 -9.97 3.47 2.58
CA ALA A 72 -10.21 2.30 3.42
C ALA A 72 -10.47 1.02 2.61
N ALA A 73 -11.26 1.12 1.54
CA ALA A 73 -11.51 -0.01 0.64
C ALA A 73 -10.20 -0.53 0.03
N PHE A 74 -9.40 0.35 -0.58
CA PHE A 74 -8.16 -0.05 -1.24
C PHE A 74 -7.14 -0.65 -0.25
N ILE A 75 -7.05 -0.12 0.97
CA ILE A 75 -6.21 -0.67 2.02
C ILE A 75 -6.63 -2.11 2.39
N HIS A 76 -7.92 -2.40 2.49
CA HIS A 76 -8.40 -3.77 2.72
C HIS A 76 -8.04 -4.73 1.58
N LEU A 77 -8.02 -4.24 0.33
CA LEU A 77 -7.56 -5.03 -0.80
C LEU A 77 -6.05 -5.35 -0.70
N LEU A 78 -5.22 -4.37 -0.37
CA LEU A 78 -3.77 -4.58 -0.18
C LEU A 78 -3.49 -5.57 0.95
N ARG A 79 -4.18 -5.42 2.09
CA ARG A 79 -4.08 -6.37 3.23
C ARG A 79 -4.47 -7.78 2.82
N SER A 80 -5.56 -7.93 2.08
CA SER A 80 -6.00 -9.23 1.57
C SER A 80 -4.91 -9.89 0.72
N LYS A 81 -4.35 -9.17 -0.25
CA LYS A 81 -3.26 -9.67 -1.12
C LYS A 81 -2.01 -10.07 -0.32
N ALA A 82 -1.63 -9.28 0.69
CA ALA A 82 -0.50 -9.59 1.56
C ALA A 82 -0.75 -10.88 2.35
N LEU A 83 -1.93 -11.01 2.96
CA LEU A 83 -2.33 -12.19 3.73
C LEU A 83 -2.39 -13.45 2.86
N TRP A 84 -2.86 -13.34 1.61
CA TRP A 84 -2.81 -14.42 0.64
C TRP A 84 -1.37 -14.88 0.37
N GLY A 85 -0.44 -13.96 0.15
CA GLY A 85 0.98 -14.28 -0.05
C GLY A 85 1.65 -14.93 1.17
N LEU A 86 1.15 -14.63 2.37
CA LEU A 86 1.58 -15.26 3.63
C LEU A 86 0.91 -16.62 3.92
N GLY A 87 -0.01 -17.09 3.06
CA GLY A 87 -0.79 -18.31 3.29
C GLY A 87 -1.91 -18.17 4.33
N ARG A 88 -2.21 -16.95 4.81
CA ARG A 88 -3.25 -16.65 5.81
C ARG A 88 -4.61 -16.44 5.13
N ALA A 89 -5.10 -17.48 4.46
CA ALA A 89 -6.26 -17.40 3.56
C ALA A 89 -7.55 -16.93 4.24
N ASP A 90 -7.80 -17.31 5.50
CA ASP A 90 -9.04 -16.94 6.21
C ASP A 90 -9.10 -15.44 6.51
N GLU A 91 -8.01 -14.87 7.01
CA GLU A 91 -7.90 -13.44 7.25
C GLU A 91 -7.92 -12.64 5.95
N ALA A 92 -7.34 -13.20 4.89
CA ALA A 92 -7.36 -12.60 3.57
C ALA A 92 -8.78 -12.50 3.01
N ARG A 93 -9.59 -13.55 3.20
CA ARG A 93 -11.03 -13.56 2.85
C ARG A 93 -11.82 -12.52 3.65
N ALA A 94 -11.55 -12.41 4.96
CA ALA A 94 -12.19 -11.39 5.79
C ALA A 94 -11.88 -9.96 5.31
N CYS A 95 -10.61 -9.68 4.96
CA CYS A 95 -10.22 -8.39 4.39
C CYS A 95 -10.90 -8.13 3.04
N LEU A 96 -11.01 -9.14 2.18
CA LEU A 96 -11.68 -9.02 0.89
C LEU A 96 -13.17 -8.74 1.04
N ALA A 97 -13.85 -9.41 1.99
CA ALA A 97 -15.25 -9.15 2.30
C ALA A 97 -15.47 -7.70 2.74
N ARG A 98 -14.56 -7.15 3.57
CA ARG A 98 -14.62 -5.75 3.99
C ARG A 98 -14.38 -4.79 2.82
N TYR A 99 -13.46 -5.10 1.91
CA TYR A 99 -13.25 -4.35 0.68
C TYR A 99 -14.52 -4.28 -0.18
N LEU A 100 -15.19 -5.42 -0.39
CA LEU A 100 -16.42 -5.50 -1.18
C LEU A 100 -17.55 -4.70 -0.54
N ALA A 101 -17.74 -4.83 0.78
CA ALA A 101 -18.76 -4.08 1.51
C ALA A 101 -18.57 -2.56 1.36
N LEU A 102 -17.33 -2.06 1.46
CA LEU A 102 -17.03 -0.64 1.30
C LEU A 102 -17.24 -0.14 -0.13
N ARG A 103 -17.01 -0.98 -1.16
CA ARG A 103 -17.29 -0.62 -2.56
C ARG A 103 -18.77 -0.62 -2.91
N SER A 104 -19.58 -1.46 -2.25
CA SER A 104 -21.02 -1.51 -2.47
C SER A 104 -21.79 -0.40 -1.75
N SER A 105 -21.13 0.35 -0.87
CA SER A 105 -21.73 1.45 -0.08
C SER A 105 -21.40 2.85 -0.63
N GLY A 106 -20.86 2.96 -1.84
CA GLY A 106 -20.49 4.22 -2.49
C GLY A 106 -21.14 4.39 -3.86
#